data_AF-A0A968ZQM6-F1
#
_entry.id   AF-A0A968ZQM6-F1
#
_cell.length_a   1.000
_cell.length_b   1.000
_cell.length_c   1.000
_cell.angle_alpha   90.00
_cell.angle_beta   90.00
_cell.angle_gamma   90.00
#
_symmetry.space_group_name_H-M   'P 1'
#
loop_
_entity.id
_entity.type
_entity.pdbx_description
1 polymer ?
#
loop_
_entity_poly.entity_id
_entity_poly.type
_entity_poly.pdbx_seq_one_letter_code
_entity_poly.pdbx_strand_id
1 'polypeptide(L)'
;MTFFQRSRRWLTALALVLLLTVSTTACSTTASQAPVGTTVNYSQLERGNSAKGQEYGDWVVSAAQGLISDAYVRDDNKLGVVITDAVKPSEVRDLSRSLLQGFRKSFPSKDLQVLVFAPDKAPILVADYDTQSGQVEYSTPE
;
A
#
# COMPACT_ATOMS: atom_id res chain seq x y z
N MET A 1 -41.93 -0.37 49.67
CA MET A 1 -40.67 0.03 49.00
C MET A 1 -39.61 -0.92 49.53
N THR A 2 -38.86 -1.75 48.80
CA THR A 2 -38.14 -1.62 47.52
C THR A 2 -37.74 -3.04 47.06
N PHE A 3 -38.48 -3.69 46.15
CA PHE A 3 -38.05 -5.00 45.60
C PHE A 3 -38.30 -5.15 44.09
N PHE A 4 -38.83 -4.13 43.42
CA PHE A 4 -39.33 -4.23 42.04
C PHE A 4 -38.45 -3.58 40.95
N GLN A 5 -37.23 -3.12 41.27
CA GLN A 5 -36.37 -2.43 40.29
C GLN A 5 -35.03 -3.13 39.97
N ARG A 6 -34.68 -4.23 40.65
CA ARG A 6 -33.37 -4.89 40.43
C ARG A 6 -33.38 -5.97 39.35
N SER A 7 -34.55 -6.43 38.91
CA SER A 7 -34.70 -7.52 37.92
C SER A 7 -34.60 -7.04 36.45
N ARG A 8 -34.86 -5.75 36.15
CA ARG A 8 -34.88 -5.25 34.76
C ARG A 8 -33.51 -5.04 34.10
N ARG A 9 -32.40 -5.03 34.85
CA ARG A 9 -31.05 -4.80 34.28
C ARG A 9 -30.35 -6.07 33.80
N TRP A 10 -30.85 -7.26 34.12
CA TRP A 10 -30.23 -8.52 33.70
C TRP A 10 -30.74 -9.01 32.34
N LEU A 11 -31.94 -8.61 31.93
CA LEU A 11 -32.53 -9.02 30.64
C LEU A 11 -31.90 -8.30 29.43
N THR A 12 -31.34 -7.11 29.62
CA THR A 12 -30.69 -6.35 28.53
C THR A 12 -29.30 -6.88 28.18
N ALA A 13 -28.61 -7.56 29.10
CA ALA A 13 -27.30 -8.14 28.84
C ALA A 13 -27.39 -9.43 28.00
N LEU A 14 -28.46 -10.22 28.17
CA LEU A 14 -28.62 -11.48 27.44
C LEU A 14 -29.05 -11.28 25.97
N ALA A 15 -29.72 -10.18 25.65
CA ALA A 15 -30.14 -9.86 24.29
C ALA A 15 -28.98 -9.42 23.38
N LEU A 16 -27.92 -8.81 23.93
CA LEU A 16 -26.79 -8.31 23.13
C LEU A 16 -25.87 -9.45 22.65
N VAL A 17 -25.79 -10.55 23.40
CA VAL A 17 -24.94 -11.71 23.04
C VAL A 17 -25.60 -12.56 21.95
N LEU A 18 -26.94 -12.58 21.88
CA LEU A 18 -27.68 -13.36 20.88
C LEU A 18 -27.61 -12.76 19.46
N LEU A 19 -27.26 -11.47 19.32
CA LEU A 19 -27.13 -10.80 18.02
C LEU A 19 -25.78 -11.02 17.33
N LEU A 20 -24.78 -11.61 18.00
CA LEU A 20 -23.45 -11.85 17.41
C LEU A 20 -23.28 -13.20 16.69
N THR A 21 -24.32 -14.03 16.63
CA THR A 21 -24.20 -15.40 16.07
C THR A 21 -24.84 -15.60 14.70
N VAL A 22 -25.37 -14.54 14.06
CA VAL A 22 -25.90 -14.60 12.69
C VAL A 22 -25.11 -13.69 11.77
N SER A 23 -23.94 -14.17 11.33
CA SER A 23 -23.27 -13.67 10.12
C SER A 23 -22.51 -14.83 9.49
N THR A 24 -23.26 -15.87 9.11
CA THR A 24 -22.77 -16.93 8.24
C THR A 24 -22.47 -16.35 6.86
N THR A 25 -21.19 -16.45 6.47
CA THR A 25 -20.73 -16.81 5.13
C THR A 25 -21.56 -16.36 3.93
N ALA A 26 -21.04 -15.37 3.21
CA ALA A 26 -21.13 -15.34 1.75
C ALA A 26 -19.72 -15.19 1.19
N CYS A 27 -19.10 -16.32 0.83
CA CYS A 27 -18.07 -16.33 -0.20
C CYS A 27 -18.76 -15.97 -1.51
N SER A 28 -18.67 -14.71 -1.91
CA SER A 28 -18.95 -14.29 -3.27
C SER A 28 -17.60 -14.14 -3.96
N THR A 29 -17.20 -15.17 -4.69
CA THR A 29 -16.16 -15.06 -5.71
C THR A 29 -16.68 -14.17 -6.83
N THR A 30 -16.50 -12.86 -6.69
CA THR A 30 -16.69 -11.95 -7.81
C THR A 30 -15.49 -12.11 -8.73
N ALA A 31 -15.74 -12.63 -9.94
CA ALA A 31 -14.78 -12.67 -11.01
C ALA A 31 -14.10 -11.30 -11.17
N SER A 32 -12.77 -11.32 -11.34
CA SER A 32 -12.01 -10.15 -11.78
C SER A 32 -12.59 -9.63 -13.09
N GLN A 33 -13.40 -8.59 -13.01
CA GLN A 33 -13.58 -7.63 -14.09
C GLN A 33 -12.69 -6.45 -13.77
N ALA A 34 -11.63 -6.30 -14.56
CA ALA A 34 -10.81 -5.09 -14.56
C ALA A 34 -11.74 -3.88 -14.74
N PRO A 35 -11.66 -2.84 -13.88
CA PRO A 35 -12.44 -1.66 -14.10
C PRO A 35 -11.91 -0.96 -15.34
N VAL A 36 -12.73 -0.97 -16.39
CA VAL A 36 -12.57 -0.11 -17.56
C VAL A 36 -12.78 1.33 -17.10
N GLY A 37 -11.69 2.09 -17.10
CA GLY A 37 -11.73 3.55 -17.18
C GLY A 37 -12.36 4.28 -15.99
N THR A 38 -11.93 4.01 -14.76
CA THR A 38 -12.18 4.98 -13.67
C THR A 38 -11.21 6.15 -13.87
N THR A 39 -11.72 7.35 -14.14
CA THR A 39 -10.93 8.58 -13.97
C THR A 39 -10.59 8.71 -12.50
N VAL A 40 -9.44 8.19 -12.12
CA VAL A 40 -8.95 8.22 -10.76
C VAL A 40 -8.54 9.66 -10.46
N ASN A 41 -9.27 10.33 -9.56
CA ASN A 41 -8.81 11.59 -8.98
C ASN A 41 -7.55 11.29 -8.16
N TYR A 42 -6.38 11.51 -8.75
CA TYR A 42 -5.07 11.26 -8.15
C TYR A 42 -4.84 12.01 -6.83
N SER A 43 -5.67 13.01 -6.51
CA SER A 43 -5.64 13.76 -5.26
C SER A 43 -6.28 13.05 -4.05
N GLN A 44 -6.98 11.93 -4.26
CA GLN A 44 -7.63 11.14 -3.18
C GLN A 44 -7.15 9.69 -3.10
N LEU A 45 -6.19 9.29 -3.94
CA LEU A 45 -5.62 7.95 -3.86
C LEU A 45 -4.78 7.83 -2.59
N GLU A 46 -5.10 6.85 -1.76
CA GLU A 46 -4.20 6.43 -0.69
C GLU A 46 -2.84 6.06 -1.30
N ARG A 47 -1.77 6.55 -0.66
CA ARG A 47 -0.41 6.19 -1.02
C ARG A 47 -0.18 4.70 -0.82
N GLY A 48 -0.93 4.00 0.03
CA GLY A 48 -0.91 2.54 0.12
C GLY A 48 -2.29 1.90 0.10
N ASN A 49 -2.41 0.67 -0.42
CA ASN A 49 -3.63 -0.15 -0.25
C ASN A 49 -3.60 -1.01 1.05
N SER A 50 -2.61 -0.78 1.91
CA SER A 50 -2.50 -1.33 3.26
C SER A 50 -1.97 -0.25 4.21
N ALA A 51 -2.17 -0.42 5.53
CA ALA A 51 -1.63 0.52 6.52
C ALA A 51 -0.11 0.67 6.43
N LYS A 52 0.60 -0.44 6.21
CA LYS A 52 2.07 -0.47 6.11
C LYS A 52 2.55 0.13 4.79
N GLY A 53 1.81 -0.09 3.71
CA GLY A 53 2.07 0.52 2.41
C GLY A 53 1.84 2.03 2.45
N GLN A 54 0.82 2.49 3.16
CA GLN A 54 0.53 3.92 3.36
C GLN A 54 1.67 4.59 4.13
N GLU A 55 2.05 4.03 5.28
CA GLU A 55 3.15 4.53 6.11
C GLU A 55 4.46 4.61 5.31
N TYR A 56 4.78 3.57 4.53
CA TYR A 56 5.99 3.56 3.74
C TYR A 56 5.94 4.57 2.58
N GLY A 57 4.80 4.70 1.88
CA GLY A 57 4.61 5.73 0.85
C GLY A 57 4.75 7.16 1.40
N ASP A 58 4.18 7.42 2.58
CA ASP A 58 4.32 8.70 3.28
C ASP A 58 5.78 8.98 3.66
N TRP A 59 6.47 7.96 4.19
CA TRP A 59 7.88 8.05 4.53
C TRP A 59 8.75 8.35 3.31
N VAL A 60 8.51 7.71 2.16
CA VAL A 60 9.29 7.93 0.93
C VAL A 60 9.24 9.40 0.50
N VAL A 61 8.03 9.98 0.42
CA VAL A 61 7.87 11.39 0.03
C VAL A 61 8.55 12.32 1.03
N SER A 62 8.42 12.04 2.32
CA SER A 62 9.04 12.83 3.38
C SER A 62 10.59 12.74 3.37
N ALA A 63 11.13 11.54 3.22
CA ALA A 63 12.56 11.27 3.27
C ALA A 63 13.30 11.73 2.01
N ALA A 64 12.60 11.81 0.86
CA ALA A 64 13.20 12.21 -0.40
C ALA A 64 13.48 13.72 -0.52
N GLN A 65 13.04 14.55 0.45
CA GLN A 65 13.35 15.98 0.52
C GLN A 65 13.10 16.76 -0.80
N GLY A 66 12.07 16.39 -1.55
CA GLY A 66 11.71 17.03 -2.83
C GLY A 66 12.29 16.37 -4.09
N LEU A 67 13.07 15.29 -3.97
CA LEU A 67 13.50 14.47 -5.11
C LEU A 67 12.38 13.59 -5.68
N ILE A 68 11.39 13.26 -4.85
CA ILE A 68 10.22 12.46 -5.20
C ILE A 68 8.99 13.35 -5.00
N SER A 69 8.19 13.52 -6.06
CA SER A 69 6.95 14.31 -6.03
C SER A 69 5.77 13.49 -5.53
N ASP A 70 5.77 12.18 -5.82
CA ASP A 70 4.72 11.27 -5.41
C ASP A 70 5.27 9.85 -5.22
N ALA A 71 4.66 9.11 -4.29
CA ALA A 71 5.00 7.72 -4.04
C ALA A 71 3.76 6.93 -3.65
N TYR A 72 3.64 5.73 -4.19
CA TYR A 72 2.54 4.83 -3.89
C TYR A 72 3.01 3.38 -3.78
N VAL A 73 2.48 2.68 -2.79
CA VAL A 73 2.69 1.26 -2.55
C VAL A 73 1.43 0.48 -2.90
N ARG A 74 1.59 -0.62 -3.63
CA ARG A 74 0.52 -1.56 -3.95
C ARG A 74 0.94 -2.96 -3.56
N ASP A 75 -0.02 -3.72 -3.05
CA ASP A 75 0.06 -5.16 -2.78
C ASP A 75 1.18 -5.55 -1.80
N ASP A 76 1.65 -4.58 -1.02
CA ASP A 76 2.77 -4.70 -0.08
C ASP A 76 4.09 -5.15 -0.72
N ASN A 77 4.22 -4.98 -2.04
CA ASN A 77 5.41 -5.41 -2.76
C ASN A 77 5.78 -4.56 -3.99
N LYS A 78 4.92 -3.64 -4.42
CA LYS A 78 5.17 -2.73 -5.54
C LYS A 78 5.22 -1.30 -5.03
N LEU A 79 6.33 -0.61 -5.23
CA LEU A 79 6.50 0.81 -4.95
C LEU A 79 6.60 1.56 -6.28
N GLY A 80 5.64 2.42 -6.58
CA GLY A 80 5.75 3.41 -7.64
C GLY A 80 6.25 4.73 -7.06
N VAL A 81 7.24 5.35 -7.70
CA VAL A 81 7.75 6.67 -7.33
C VAL A 81 7.84 7.57 -8.55
N VAL A 82 7.37 8.81 -8.41
CA VAL A 82 7.49 9.85 -9.42
C VAL A 82 8.61 10.79 -9.00
N ILE A 83 9.68 10.86 -9.78
CA ILE A 83 10.81 11.76 -9.49
C ILE A 83 10.50 13.19 -9.94
N THR A 84 11.24 14.15 -9.40
CA THR A 84 11.26 15.54 -9.89
C THR A 84 12.42 15.76 -10.87
N ASP A 85 12.41 16.88 -11.58
CA ASP A 85 13.51 17.30 -12.47
C ASP A 85 14.85 17.51 -11.73
N ALA A 86 14.84 17.48 -10.40
CA ALA A 86 16.06 17.56 -9.58
C ALA A 86 16.89 16.27 -9.63
N VAL A 87 16.29 15.13 -9.99
CA VAL A 87 16.97 13.83 -10.07
C VAL A 87 17.54 13.63 -11.48
N LYS A 88 18.86 13.47 -11.58
CA LYS A 88 19.49 13.21 -12.88
C LYS A 88 19.24 11.77 -13.34
N PRO A 89 19.16 11.50 -14.66
CA PRO A 89 19.00 10.13 -15.17
C PRO A 89 20.04 9.13 -14.64
N SER A 90 21.28 9.58 -14.43
CA SER A 90 22.36 8.74 -13.86
C SER A 90 22.14 8.37 -12.39
N GLU A 91 21.37 9.17 -11.64
CA GLU A 91 21.13 9.00 -10.20
C GLU A 91 19.92 8.11 -9.92
N VAL A 92 19.04 7.90 -10.91
CA VAL A 92 17.80 7.11 -10.79
C VAL A 92 18.08 5.68 -10.29
N ARG A 93 19.18 5.08 -10.74
CA ARG A 93 19.58 3.73 -10.32
C ARG A 93 19.98 3.67 -8.85
N ASP A 94 20.72 4.66 -8.36
CA ASP A 94 21.15 4.68 -6.96
C ASP A 94 20.01 5.11 -6.02
N LEU A 95 19.12 5.98 -6.51
CA LEU A 95 17.86 6.33 -5.83
C LEU A 95 16.98 5.09 -5.66
N SER A 96 16.69 4.37 -6.75
CA SER A 96 15.86 3.15 -6.71
C SER A 96 16.46 2.08 -5.80
N ARG A 97 17.79 1.91 -5.79
CA ARG A 97 18.48 1.02 -4.84
C ARG A 97 18.23 1.42 -3.39
N SER A 98 18.35 2.70 -3.07
CA SER A 98 18.16 3.22 -1.71
C SER A 98 16.71 3.05 -1.24
N LEU A 99 15.76 3.33 -2.14
CA LEU A 99 14.33 3.09 -1.90
C LEU A 99 14.09 1.60 -1.63
N LEU A 100 14.59 0.73 -2.49
CA LEU A 100 14.43 -0.71 -2.36
C LEU A 100 15.00 -1.23 -1.02
N GLN A 101 16.15 -0.72 -0.56
CA GLN A 101 16.69 -1.06 0.76
C GLN A 101 15.75 -0.68 1.90
N GLY A 102 15.12 0.50 1.84
CA GLY A 102 14.08 0.90 2.77
C GLY A 102 12.85 -0.01 2.68
N PHE A 103 12.44 -0.34 1.46
CA PHE A 103 11.24 -1.13 1.19
C PHE A 103 11.37 -2.55 1.74
N ARG A 104 12.58 -3.14 1.64
CA ARG A 104 12.94 -4.41 2.27
C ARG A 104 12.80 -4.41 3.79
N LYS A 105 13.05 -3.29 4.46
CA LYS A 105 12.86 -3.21 5.92
C LYS A 105 11.37 -3.26 6.29
N SER A 106 10.53 -2.64 5.46
CA SER A 106 9.07 -2.65 5.65
C SER A 106 8.46 -4.01 5.29
N PHE A 107 8.97 -4.67 4.25
CA PHE A 107 8.44 -5.91 3.68
C PHE A 107 9.56 -6.96 3.45
N PRO A 108 10.10 -7.58 4.52
CA PRO A 108 11.33 -8.37 4.44
C PRO A 108 11.21 -9.74 3.76
N SER A 109 10.00 -10.29 3.64
CA SER A 109 9.75 -11.65 3.16
C SER A 109 9.01 -11.70 1.82
N LYS A 110 9.10 -10.62 1.04
CA LYS A 110 8.40 -10.48 -0.26
C LYS A 110 9.40 -10.09 -1.33
N ASP A 111 9.22 -10.60 -2.53
CA ASP A 111 9.89 -10.07 -3.71
C ASP A 111 9.34 -8.67 -3.97
N LEU A 112 10.23 -7.71 -4.17
CA LEU A 112 9.87 -6.29 -4.18
C LEU A 112 10.17 -5.67 -5.53
N GLN A 113 9.29 -4.81 -5.98
CA GLN A 113 9.43 -4.10 -7.23
C GLN A 113 9.36 -2.59 -6.97
N VAL A 114 10.33 -1.85 -7.48
CA VAL A 114 10.33 -0.38 -7.47
C VAL A 114 10.22 0.11 -8.91
N LEU A 115 9.11 0.77 -9.22
CA LEU A 115 8.85 1.41 -10.49
C LEU A 115 9.13 2.90 -10.36
N VAL A 116 10.10 3.39 -11.12
CA VAL A 116 10.43 4.81 -11.17
C VAL A 116 9.80 5.43 -12.41
N PHE A 117 9.10 6.54 -12.20
CA PHE A 117 8.48 7.35 -13.24
C PHE A 117 9.13 8.72 -13.29
N ALA A 118 9.34 9.25 -14.49
CA ALA A 118 9.76 10.62 -14.74
C ALA A 118 8.68 11.64 -14.32
N PRO A 119 8.99 12.95 -14.28
CA PRO A 119 8.03 13.99 -13.89
C PRO A 119 6.76 14.04 -14.75
N ASP A 120 6.86 13.62 -16.01
CA ASP A 120 5.74 13.45 -16.95
C ASP A 120 4.98 12.13 -16.78
N LYS A 121 5.34 11.33 -15.77
CA LYS A 121 4.83 9.99 -15.45
C LYS A 121 5.22 8.90 -16.46
N ALA A 122 6.18 9.15 -17.34
CA ALA A 122 6.74 8.10 -18.18
C ALA A 122 7.54 7.10 -17.33
N PRO A 123 7.37 5.78 -17.51
CA PRO A 123 8.14 4.81 -16.75
C PRO A 123 9.59 4.80 -17.27
N ILE A 124 10.57 4.88 -16.36
CA ILE A 124 12.00 5.04 -16.73
C ILE A 124 12.89 3.90 -16.25
N LEU A 125 12.54 3.29 -15.12
CA LEU A 125 13.33 2.23 -14.52
C LEU A 125 12.43 1.34 -13.69
N VAL A 126 12.60 0.04 -13.81
CA VAL A 126 12.08 -0.95 -12.86
C VAL A 126 13.26 -1.61 -12.17
N ALA A 127 13.19 -1.69 -10.85
CA ALA A 127 14.13 -2.43 -10.03
C ALA A 127 13.38 -3.57 -9.33
N ASP A 128 13.70 -4.81 -9.71
CA ASP A 128 13.08 -6.02 -9.22
C ASP A 128 14.04 -6.73 -8.26
N TYR A 129 13.59 -6.95 -7.03
CA TYR A 129 14.32 -7.63 -5.98
C TYR A 129 13.73 -9.00 -5.73
N ASP A 130 14.58 -10.01 -5.92
CA ASP A 130 14.25 -11.39 -5.64
C ASP A 130 14.79 -11.77 -4.25
N THR A 131 13.90 -12.20 -3.36
CA THR A 131 14.25 -12.54 -1.98
C THR A 131 15.09 -13.80 -1.85
N GLN A 132 14.98 -14.73 -2.81
CA GLN A 132 15.65 -16.02 -2.77
C GLN A 132 17.14 -15.90 -3.10
N SER A 133 17.45 -15.14 -4.15
CA SER A 133 18.79 -14.85 -4.63
C SER A 133 19.42 -13.63 -3.95
N GLY A 134 18.60 -12.74 -3.39
CA GLY A 134 19.04 -11.47 -2.81
C GLY A 134 19.54 -10.46 -3.86
N GLN A 135 19.26 -10.70 -5.14
CA GLN A 135 19.72 -9.88 -6.24
C GLN A 135 18.70 -8.80 -6.62
N VAL A 136 19.19 -7.74 -7.24
CA VAL A 136 18.37 -6.68 -7.84
C VAL A 136 18.59 -6.68 -9.35
N GLU A 137 17.54 -6.94 -10.10
CA GLU A 137 17.50 -6.81 -11.54
C GLU A 137 16.97 -5.43 -11.92
N TYR A 138 17.55 -4.84 -12.96
CA TYR A 138 17.16 -3.53 -13.45
C TYR A 138 16.72 -3.65 -14.90
N SER A 139 15.53 -3.17 -15.20
CA SER A 139 14.99 -3.15 -16.56
C SER A 139 14.45 -1.77 -16.91
N THR A 140 14.46 -1.44 -18.20
CA THR A 140 13.77 -0.28 -18.74
C THR A 140 12.46 -0.77 -19.35
N PRO A 141 11.31 -0.27 -18.90
CA PRO A 141 10.03 -0.63 -19.49
C PRO A 141 9.92 -0.06 -20.91
N GLU A 142 9.46 -0.88 -21.86
CA GLU A 142 9.22 -0.50 -23.27
C GLU A 142 7.91 0.25 -23.48
#